data_AF-A0A4Q9VHW0-F1
#
_entry.id   AF-A0A4Q9VHW0-F1
#
_cell.length_a   1.000
_cell.length_b   1.000
_cell.length_c   1.000
_cell.angle_alpha   90.00
_cell.angle_beta   90.00
_cell.angle_gamma   90.00
#
_symmetry.space_group_name_H-M   'P 1'
#
loop_
_entity.id
_entity.type
_entity.pdbx_description
1 polymer ?
#
loop_
_entity_poly.entity_id
_entity_poly.type
_entity_poly.pdbx_seq_one_letter_code
_entity_poly.pdbx_strand_id
1 'polypeptide(L)'
;MAFDTNRWATRAGRPFAVALVAVAVAGTCAIGAARADTDRIEKRLWVAVSGKAQTVVVDSFREMREDCSAAPAPALAVTKQPKLAKLTVKTVTAPGTTDPTGPYAACNGKKFNWSRVTWPVPTKGEGTDSAVIQATESSGDVTVYDFEIVYAKKLPAGKTSGLVEDR
;
A
#
# COMPACT_ATOMS: atom_id res chain seq x y z
N MET A 1 -41.56 -39.80 -16.85
CA MET A 1 -41.19 -41.21 -17.10
C MET A 1 -40.67 -41.32 -18.52
N ALA A 2 -39.53 -42.01 -18.72
CA ALA A 2 -38.89 -42.50 -19.96
C ALA A 2 -38.60 -41.46 -21.07
N PHE A 3 -37.36 -41.11 -21.43
CA PHE A 3 -36.24 -41.87 -22.04
C PHE A 3 -36.52 -42.53 -23.41
N ASP A 4 -35.55 -42.31 -24.31
CA ASP A 4 -35.19 -43.03 -25.54
C ASP A 4 -36.00 -42.80 -26.83
N THR A 5 -35.45 -42.81 -28.05
CA THR A 5 -34.13 -42.51 -28.65
C THR A 5 -34.31 -42.48 -30.18
N ASN A 6 -33.51 -41.65 -30.84
CA ASN A 6 -32.83 -41.84 -32.13
C ASN A 6 -33.44 -42.71 -33.25
N ARG A 7 -33.64 -42.10 -34.42
CA ARG A 7 -32.83 -42.19 -35.68
C ARG A 7 -33.57 -41.32 -36.72
N TRP A 8 -32.91 -40.63 -37.64
CA TRP A 8 -32.59 -41.01 -39.03
C TRP A 8 -31.65 -39.89 -39.55
N ALA A 9 -30.38 -40.18 -39.83
CA ALA A 9 -29.83 -40.61 -41.12
C ALA A 9 -29.50 -39.47 -42.12
N THR A 10 -28.19 -39.16 -42.18
CA THR A 10 -27.36 -38.89 -43.38
C THR A 10 -27.72 -37.81 -44.39
N ARG A 11 -26.80 -36.83 -44.55
CA ARG A 11 -26.01 -36.67 -45.79
C ARG A 11 -24.75 -35.81 -45.58
N ALA A 12 -23.61 -36.41 -45.91
CA ALA A 12 -22.33 -35.75 -46.06
C ALA A 12 -22.26 -35.05 -47.44
N GLY A 13 -21.70 -33.84 -47.46
CA GLY A 13 -21.34 -33.09 -48.67
C GLY A 13 -20.12 -32.21 -48.35
N ARG A 14 -19.03 -32.46 -49.09
CA ARG A 14 -17.66 -31.98 -48.88
C ARG A 14 -17.45 -30.49 -49.22
N PRO A 15 -16.28 -29.91 -48.85
CA PRO A 15 -16.14 -28.53 -48.40
C PRO A 15 -15.80 -27.55 -49.53
N PHE A 16 -16.31 -26.32 -49.43
CA PHE A 16 -15.70 -25.16 -50.08
C PHE A 16 -14.91 -24.39 -49.03
N ALA A 17 -13.59 -24.49 -49.15
CA ALA A 17 -12.65 -23.60 -48.51
C ALA A 17 -12.80 -22.21 -49.12
N VAL A 18 -13.18 -21.23 -48.32
CA VAL A 18 -12.95 -19.82 -48.61
C VAL A 18 -11.93 -19.35 -47.57
N ALA A 19 -10.67 -19.36 -47.97
CA ALA A 19 -9.61 -18.64 -47.29
C ALA A 19 -9.77 -17.15 -47.65
N LEU A 20 -10.04 -16.31 -46.64
CA LEU A 20 -9.94 -14.87 -46.76
C LEU A 20 -9.21 -14.32 -45.53
N VAL A 21 -7.91 -14.15 -45.77
CA VAL A 21 -7.00 -13.05 -45.38
C VAL A 21 -7.33 -12.26 -44.10
N ALA A 22 -6.31 -12.26 -43.24
CA ALA A 22 -6.17 -11.53 -41.99
C ALA A 22 -6.47 -10.03 -42.06
N VAL A 23 -7.07 -9.52 -40.98
CA VAL A 23 -6.63 -8.25 -40.37
C VAL A 23 -6.35 -8.54 -38.90
N ALA A 24 -5.07 -8.70 -38.59
CA ALA A 24 -4.56 -8.61 -37.25
C ALA A 24 -4.75 -7.16 -36.78
N VAL A 25 -5.84 -6.88 -36.07
CA VAL A 25 -5.85 -5.75 -35.14
C VAL A 25 -5.22 -6.25 -33.86
N ALA A 26 -3.89 -6.30 -33.89
CA ALA A 26 -3.07 -6.19 -32.68
C ALA A 26 -3.34 -4.80 -32.08
N GLY A 27 -4.52 -4.63 -31.50
CA GLY A 27 -4.84 -3.58 -30.55
C GLY A 27 -4.18 -3.97 -29.25
N THR A 28 -2.85 -3.91 -29.24
CA THR A 28 -2.06 -3.86 -28.01
C THR A 28 -2.51 -2.63 -27.25
N CYS A 29 -3.55 -2.74 -26.44
CA CYS A 29 -3.49 -2.17 -25.10
C CYS A 29 -2.47 -3.01 -24.33
N ALA A 30 -1.20 -2.93 -24.76
CA ALA A 30 -0.15 -2.61 -23.83
C ALA A 30 -0.61 -1.30 -23.18
N ILE A 31 -1.49 -1.42 -22.19
CA ILE A 31 -1.42 -0.55 -21.03
C ILE A 31 0.02 -0.78 -20.62
N GLY A 32 0.86 0.17 -20.99
CA GLY A 32 2.24 0.14 -20.60
C GLY A 32 2.18 -0.19 -19.12
N ALA A 33 2.80 -1.29 -18.74
CA ALA A 33 3.53 -1.26 -17.49
C ALA A 33 4.56 -0.14 -17.68
N ALA A 34 4.09 1.11 -17.59
CA ALA A 34 4.84 2.16 -16.98
C ALA A 34 5.13 1.56 -15.61
N ARG A 35 6.26 0.87 -15.52
CA ARG A 35 6.93 0.70 -14.26
C ARG A 35 7.18 2.12 -13.83
N ALA A 36 6.23 2.69 -13.09
CA ALA A 36 6.57 3.70 -12.12
C ALA A 36 7.76 3.10 -11.39
N ASP A 37 8.93 3.71 -11.53
CA ASP A 37 10.00 3.50 -10.58
C ASP A 37 9.35 3.71 -9.22
N THR A 38 9.01 2.59 -8.58
CA THR A 38 8.22 2.61 -7.38
C THR A 38 9.21 3.04 -6.32
N ASP A 39 9.13 4.31 -5.94
CA ASP A 39 10.03 4.86 -4.95
C ASP A 39 9.93 4.00 -3.70
N ARG A 40 11.07 3.40 -3.35
CA ARG A 40 11.18 2.46 -2.25
C ARG A 40 12.01 3.09 -1.15
N ILE A 41 11.38 3.29 -0.01
CA ILE A 41 11.97 3.98 1.14
C ILE A 41 12.13 2.96 2.26
N GLU A 42 13.38 2.74 2.67
CA GLU A 42 13.69 1.88 3.80
C GLU A 42 13.60 2.68 5.10
N LYS A 43 12.90 2.11 6.07
CA LYS A 43 12.68 2.73 7.38
C LYS A 43 12.93 1.73 8.50
N ARG A 44 13.29 2.23 9.68
CA ARG A 44 13.40 1.46 10.92
C ARG A 44 12.42 1.99 11.95
N LEU A 45 11.62 1.09 12.51
CA LEU A 45 10.71 1.34 13.62
C LEU A 45 11.26 0.72 14.91
N TRP A 46 11.47 1.55 15.93
CA TRP A 46 11.85 1.08 17.27
C TRP A 46 10.62 0.85 18.15
N VAL A 47 10.56 -0.31 18.82
CA VAL A 47 9.43 -0.68 19.68
C VAL A 47 9.91 -1.25 21.02
N ALA A 48 9.59 -0.55 22.11
CA ALA A 48 9.82 -1.07 23.46
C ALA A 48 8.73 -2.08 23.82
N VAL A 49 9.10 -3.29 24.23
CA VAL A 49 8.17 -4.32 24.70
C VAL A 49 8.11 -4.30 26.23
N SER A 50 6.98 -3.87 26.78
CA SER A 50 6.85 -3.55 28.22
C SER A 50 5.95 -4.53 29.00
N GLY A 51 5.49 -5.62 28.39
CA GLY A 51 4.52 -6.54 29.00
C GLY A 51 3.09 -6.00 29.10
N LYS A 52 2.88 -4.71 28.84
CA LYS A 52 1.56 -4.06 28.82
C LYS A 52 1.09 -3.87 27.38
N ALA A 53 -0.23 -3.96 27.18
CA ALA A 53 -0.82 -3.63 25.88
C ALA A 53 -0.64 -2.13 25.60
N GLN A 54 -0.09 -1.82 24.43
CA GLN A 54 0.09 -0.45 23.96
C GLN A 54 -0.08 -0.43 22.43
N THR A 55 -0.47 0.74 21.90
CA THR A 55 -0.55 0.98 20.46
C THR A 55 0.40 2.10 20.11
N VAL A 56 1.23 1.89 19.09
CA VAL A 56 2.11 2.92 18.54
C VAL A 56 1.58 3.40 17.20
N VAL A 57 1.82 4.66 16.88
CA VAL A 57 1.69 5.15 15.51
C VAL A 57 2.98 4.76 14.81
N VAL A 58 2.87 4.02 13.71
CA VAL A 58 4.02 3.64 12.88
C VAL A 58 4.38 4.81 12.00
N ASP A 59 3.44 5.28 11.19
CA ASP A 59 3.65 6.45 10.36
C ASP A 59 2.31 7.11 10.03
N SER A 60 2.33 8.33 9.50
CA SER A 60 1.15 9.06 9.03
C SER A 60 1.45 9.67 7.66
N PHE A 61 0.66 9.26 6.67
CA PHE A 61 0.85 9.65 5.28
C PHE A 61 -0.19 10.71 4.92
N ARG A 62 0.25 11.74 4.20
CA ARG A 62 -0.62 12.79 3.64
C ARG A 62 -0.18 13.11 2.22
N GLU A 63 -1.14 13.43 1.37
CA GLU A 63 -0.87 14.15 0.14
C GLU A 63 -0.89 15.65 0.46
N MET A 64 0.09 16.38 -0.02
CA MET A 64 0.22 17.82 0.22
C MET A 64 0.26 18.54 -1.11
N ARG A 65 -0.55 19.59 -1.24
CA ARG A 65 -0.62 20.42 -2.44
C ARG A 65 -0.07 21.80 -2.15
N GLU A 66 0.62 22.40 -3.12
CA GLU A 66 1.29 23.70 -2.94
C GLU A 66 0.29 24.83 -2.68
N ASP A 67 -0.92 24.72 -3.23
CA ASP A 67 -2.03 25.63 -2.96
C ASP A 67 -2.68 25.43 -1.58
N CYS A 68 -2.16 24.47 -0.79
CA CYS A 68 -2.68 24.03 0.50
C CYS A 68 -4.17 23.59 0.47
N SER A 69 -4.70 23.25 -0.71
CA SER A 69 -6.04 22.70 -0.82
C SER A 69 -6.09 21.32 -0.14
N ALA A 70 -7.27 20.96 0.35
CA ALA A 70 -7.45 19.67 1.00
C ALA A 70 -7.39 18.55 -0.05
N ALA A 71 -6.29 17.80 -0.04
CA ALA A 71 -6.18 16.54 -0.77
C ALA A 71 -6.92 15.40 -0.02
N PRO A 72 -7.37 14.35 -0.73
CA PRO A 72 -7.79 13.12 -0.05
C PRO A 72 -6.60 12.48 0.69
N ALA A 73 -6.90 11.65 1.70
CA ALA A 73 -5.84 10.88 2.35
C ALA A 73 -5.31 9.81 1.37
N PRO A 74 -3.97 9.58 1.29
CA PRO A 74 -3.41 8.53 0.45
C PRO A 74 -4.01 7.16 0.77
N ALA A 75 -4.31 6.36 -0.25
CA ALA A 75 -4.75 4.99 -0.04
C ALA A 75 -3.55 4.16 0.43
N LEU A 76 -3.69 3.43 1.55
CA LEU A 76 -2.62 2.58 2.07
C LEU A 76 -2.98 1.11 1.97
N ALA A 77 -2.05 0.31 1.45
CA ALA A 77 -2.11 -1.13 1.49
C ALA A 77 -0.91 -1.67 2.30
N VAL A 78 -1.20 -2.47 3.33
CA VAL A 78 -0.15 -3.19 4.05
C VAL A 78 0.09 -4.51 3.33
N THR A 79 1.09 -4.53 2.44
CA THR A 79 1.40 -5.68 1.57
C THR A 79 2.17 -6.78 2.31
N LYS A 80 2.87 -6.43 3.39
CA LYS A 80 3.47 -7.38 4.33
C LYS A 80 3.17 -6.98 5.77
N GLN A 81 2.53 -7.88 6.51
CA GLN A 81 2.21 -7.68 7.92
C GLN A 81 3.35 -8.21 8.82
N PRO A 82 3.59 -7.57 9.99
CA PRO A 82 4.43 -8.16 11.02
C PRO A 82 3.84 -9.50 11.47
N LYS A 83 4.71 -10.43 11.89
CA LYS A 83 4.32 -11.76 12.36
C LYS A 83 3.55 -11.71 13.68
N LEU A 84 3.91 -10.78 14.56
CA LEU A 84 3.40 -10.76 15.93
C LEU A 84 2.05 -10.04 16.08
N ALA A 85 1.75 -9.08 15.22
CA ALA A 85 0.51 -8.31 15.27
C ALA A 85 0.27 -7.58 13.94
N LYS A 86 -1.01 -7.35 13.61
CA LYS A 86 -1.40 -6.68 12.37
C LYS A 86 -1.42 -5.16 12.51
N LEU A 87 -0.87 -4.47 11.51
CA LEU A 87 -1.02 -3.03 11.33
C LEU A 87 -2.46 -2.68 10.97
N THR A 88 -2.93 -1.55 11.51
CA THR A 88 -4.26 -1.00 11.26
C THR A 88 -4.13 0.38 10.65
N VAL A 89 -4.79 0.59 9.51
CA VAL A 89 -4.87 1.89 8.84
C VAL A 89 -6.17 2.58 9.22
N LYS A 90 -6.10 3.86 9.56
CA LYS A 90 -7.27 4.73 9.75
C LYS A 90 -7.05 6.08 9.12
N THR A 91 -8.08 6.60 8.48
CA THR A 91 -8.08 7.98 8.02
C THR A 91 -8.42 8.93 9.16
N VAL A 92 -7.66 10.01 9.31
CA VAL A 92 -7.88 11.04 10.33
C VAL A 92 -7.66 12.43 9.74
N THR A 93 -8.44 13.42 10.20
CA THR A 93 -8.21 14.82 9.85
C THR A 93 -7.52 15.53 11.01
N ALA A 94 -6.32 16.05 10.80
CA ALA A 94 -5.50 16.64 11.86
C ALA A 94 -4.53 17.70 11.29
N PRO A 95 -4.10 18.69 12.10
CA PRO A 95 -3.09 19.65 11.68
C PRO A 95 -1.74 18.97 11.38
N GLY A 96 -0.99 19.52 10.44
CA GLY A 96 0.36 19.05 10.08
C GLY A 96 1.41 20.14 10.18
N THR A 97 2.66 19.73 10.41
CA THR A 97 3.83 20.60 10.36
C THR A 97 4.48 20.51 9.00
N THR A 98 4.92 21.64 8.47
CA THR A 98 5.69 21.74 7.23
C THR A 98 7.01 22.46 7.51
N ASP A 99 7.96 22.30 6.58
CA ASP A 99 9.19 23.09 6.60
C ASP A 99 8.86 24.59 6.47
N PRO A 100 9.35 25.46 7.39
CA PRO A 100 9.10 26.90 7.32
C PRO A 100 9.73 27.60 6.10
N THR A 101 10.71 27.00 5.42
CA THR A 101 11.37 27.60 4.24
C THR A 101 11.04 26.88 2.93
N GLY A 102 10.30 25.77 2.99
CA GLY A 102 9.92 24.97 1.83
C GLY A 102 8.73 25.52 1.04
N PRO A 103 8.43 24.94 -0.14
CA PRO A 103 7.30 25.35 -0.98
C PRO A 103 5.94 25.23 -0.28
N TYR A 104 5.86 24.43 0.78
CA TYR A 104 4.65 24.20 1.56
C TYR A 104 4.59 25.00 2.87
N ALA A 105 5.47 25.99 3.09
CA ALA A 105 5.51 26.79 4.31
C ALA A 105 4.15 27.42 4.66
N ALA A 106 3.41 27.87 3.64
CA ALA A 106 2.06 28.45 3.78
C ALA A 106 0.99 27.46 4.27
N CYS A 107 1.29 26.16 4.24
CA CYS A 107 0.38 25.10 4.68
C CYS A 107 0.60 24.70 6.14
N ASN A 108 1.59 25.28 6.82
CA ASN A 108 1.91 24.96 8.22
C ASN A 108 0.69 25.16 9.13
N GLY A 109 0.40 24.17 9.99
CA GLY A 109 -0.71 24.21 10.94
C GLY A 109 -2.10 24.00 10.32
N LYS A 110 -2.22 23.92 8.99
CA LYS A 110 -3.49 23.56 8.34
C LYS A 110 -3.84 22.10 8.60
N LYS A 111 -5.14 21.79 8.55
CA LYS A 111 -5.65 20.43 8.68
C LYS A 111 -5.50 19.69 7.35
N PHE A 112 -5.00 18.46 7.43
CA PHE A 112 -4.88 17.56 6.29
C PHE A 112 -5.66 16.28 6.55
N ASN A 113 -6.00 15.58 5.47
CA ASN A 113 -6.50 14.21 5.54
C ASN A 113 -5.30 13.27 5.56
N TRP A 114 -5.16 12.52 6.64
CA TRP A 114 -4.06 11.60 6.85
C TRP A 114 -4.54 10.18 6.78
N SER A 115 -3.73 9.31 6.21
CA SER A 115 -3.82 7.88 6.46
C SER A 115 -2.80 7.52 7.53
N ARG A 116 -3.29 7.20 8.72
CA ARG A 116 -2.48 6.88 9.88
C ARG A 116 -2.38 5.37 10.06
N VAL A 117 -1.16 4.88 10.18
CA VAL A 117 -0.89 3.48 10.44
C VAL A 117 -0.58 3.31 11.92
N THR A 118 -1.37 2.47 12.58
CA THR A 118 -1.24 2.17 13.99
C THR A 118 -0.97 0.69 14.18
N TRP A 119 -0.32 0.36 15.28
CA TRP A 119 0.07 -1.00 15.56
C TRP A 119 -0.06 -1.36 17.03
N PRO A 120 -0.84 -2.40 17.38
CA PRO A 120 -0.81 -2.95 18.72
C PRO A 120 0.53 -3.67 18.94
N VAL A 121 1.39 -3.10 19.77
CA VAL A 121 2.71 -3.65 20.07
C VAL A 121 2.53 -4.98 20.80
N PRO A 122 3.25 -6.04 20.39
CA PRO A 122 3.21 -7.30 21.12
C PRO A 122 3.70 -7.13 22.56
N THR A 123 3.08 -7.83 23.49
CA THR A 123 3.42 -7.75 24.92
C THR A 123 4.66 -8.56 25.29
N LYS A 124 5.11 -9.45 24.39
CA LYS A 124 6.29 -10.31 24.54
C LYS A 124 6.96 -10.53 23.17
N GLY A 125 8.22 -10.92 23.21
CA GLY A 125 9.05 -11.13 22.01
C GLY A 125 10.09 -10.02 21.87
N GLU A 126 11.33 -10.41 21.59
CA GLU A 126 12.44 -9.51 21.25
C GLU A 126 13.02 -9.97 19.92
N GLY A 127 13.68 -9.06 19.20
CA GLY A 127 14.32 -9.36 17.91
C GLY A 127 13.84 -8.41 16.82
N THR A 128 13.84 -8.91 15.58
CA THR A 128 13.48 -8.12 14.40
C THR A 128 12.33 -8.74 13.62
N ASP A 129 11.55 -7.89 12.97
CA ASP A 129 10.48 -8.26 12.05
C ASP A 129 10.38 -7.20 10.95
N SER A 130 9.39 -7.33 10.07
CA SER A 130 9.25 -6.42 8.94
C SER A 130 7.80 -6.18 8.56
N ALA A 131 7.52 -4.99 8.07
CA ALA A 131 6.27 -4.64 7.43
C ALA A 131 6.55 -3.88 6.13
N VAL A 132 5.64 -4.00 5.17
CA VAL A 132 5.70 -3.25 3.92
C VAL A 132 4.38 -2.53 3.73
N ILE A 133 4.46 -1.23 3.54
CA ILE A 133 3.31 -0.34 3.35
C ILE A 133 3.46 0.31 2.00
N GLN A 134 2.44 0.16 1.16
CA GLN A 134 2.33 0.87 -0.11
C GLN A 134 1.36 2.03 0.08
N ALA A 135 1.83 3.24 -0.20
CA ALA A 135 1.00 4.44 -0.24
C ALA A 135 0.72 4.81 -1.70
N THR A 136 -0.54 5.13 -1.99
CA THR A 136 -0.98 5.59 -3.31
C THR A 136 -1.65 6.94 -3.17
N GLU A 137 -1.08 7.95 -3.83
CA GLU A 137 -1.61 9.30 -3.86
C GLU A 137 -2.76 9.43 -4.88
N SER A 138 -3.49 10.55 -4.85
CA SER A 138 -4.62 10.74 -5.78
C SER A 138 -4.20 10.92 -7.24
N SER A 139 -2.94 11.27 -7.49
CA SER A 139 -2.33 11.25 -8.83
C SER A 139 -2.17 9.84 -9.40
N GLY A 140 -2.22 8.81 -8.54
CA GLY A 140 -1.87 7.43 -8.88
C GLY A 140 -0.41 7.09 -8.60
N ASP A 141 0.40 8.04 -8.14
CA ASP A 141 1.79 7.79 -7.74
C ASP A 141 1.84 6.84 -6.55
N VAL A 142 2.80 5.93 -6.59
CA VAL A 142 2.95 4.85 -5.61
C VAL A 142 4.33 4.92 -4.97
N THR A 143 4.35 4.97 -3.64
CA THR A 143 5.57 4.85 -2.84
C THR A 143 5.46 3.62 -1.94
N VAL A 144 6.52 2.83 -1.89
CA VAL A 144 6.63 1.64 -1.05
C VAL A 144 7.57 1.94 0.11
N TYR A 145 7.12 1.65 1.32
CA TYR A 145 7.86 1.83 2.56
C TYR A 145 8.15 0.48 3.19
N ASP A 146 9.43 0.13 3.30
CA ASP A 146 9.89 -1.10 3.95
C ASP A 146 10.34 -0.79 5.37
N PHE A 147 9.55 -1.25 6.33
CA PHE A 147 9.85 -1.07 7.74
C PHE A 147 10.57 -2.30 8.28
N GLU A 148 11.82 -2.12 8.70
CA GLU A 148 12.47 -2.99 9.68
C GLU A 148 11.94 -2.64 11.06
N ILE A 149 11.41 -3.62 11.79
CA ILE A 149 10.87 -3.40 13.12
C ILE A 149 11.78 -4.05 14.15
N VAL A 150 12.24 -3.27 15.12
CA VAL A 150 13.14 -3.75 16.18
C VAL A 150 12.40 -3.74 17.51
N TYR A 151 12.22 -4.93 18.10
CA TYR A 151 11.64 -5.12 19.43
C TYR A 151 12.73 -5.27 20.47
N ALA A 152 12.67 -4.46 21.52
CA ALA A 152 13.56 -4.61 22.67
C ALA A 152 12.82 -4.30 23.98
N LYS A 153 13.17 -4.96 25.08
CA LYS A 153 12.66 -4.56 26.41
C LYS A 153 13.17 -3.19 26.84
N LYS A 154 14.42 -2.90 26.50
CA LYS A 154 15.08 -1.61 26.74
C LYS A 154 15.59 -1.09 25.41
N LEU A 155 15.07 0.05 24.98
CA LEU A 155 15.51 0.71 23.76
C LEU A 155 16.89 1.37 23.95
N PRO A 156 17.68 1.55 22.87
CA PRO A 156 18.88 2.35 22.91
C PRO A 156 18.61 3.80 23.37
N ALA A 157 19.63 4.47 23.91
CA ALA A 157 19.50 5.86 24.33
C ALA A 157 19.03 6.75 23.17
N GLY A 158 18.10 7.66 23.44
CA GLY A 158 17.50 8.54 22.43
C GLY A 158 16.42 7.90 21.56
N LYS A 159 16.12 6.60 21.71
CA LYS A 159 15.04 5.93 20.98
C LYS A 159 13.78 5.81 21.84
N THR A 160 12.62 5.96 21.21
CA THR A 160 11.31 5.79 21.84
C THR A 160 10.44 4.86 21.00
N SER A 161 9.43 4.25 21.64
CA SER A 161 8.47 3.42 20.92
C SER A 161 7.70 4.25 19.89
N GLY A 162 7.65 3.78 18.65
CA GLY A 162 7.01 4.54 17.55
C GLY A 162 7.96 5.50 16.84
N LEU A 163 9.24 5.58 17.25
CA LEU A 163 10.24 6.33 16.50
C LEU A 163 10.54 5.60 15.19
N VAL A 164 10.36 6.33 14.09
CA VAL A 164 10.71 5.90 12.74
C VAL A 164 11.91 6.67 12.24
N GLU A 165 12.84 5.95 11.64
CA GLU A 165 14.10 6.49 11.10
C GLU A 165 14.26 6.04 9.67
N ASP A 166 14.68 6.93 8.79
CA ASP A 166 15.08 6.56 7.43
C ASP A 166 16.42 5.80 7.49
N ARG A 167 16.60 4.84 6.59
CA ARG A 167 17.77 3.94 6.56
C ARG A 167 18.65 4.11 5.32
#